data_AF-A0AAD1XGA4-F1
#
_entry.id   AF-A0AAD1XGA4-F1
#
_cell.length_a   1.000
_cell.length_b   1.000
_cell.length_c   1.000
_cell.angle_alpha   90.00
_cell.angle_beta   90.00
_cell.angle_gamma   90.00
#
_symmetry.space_group_name_H-M   'P 1'
#
loop_
_entity.id
_entity.type
_entity.pdbx_description
1 polymer ?
#
loop_
_entity_poly.entity_id
_entity_poly.type
_entity_poly.pdbx_seq_one_letter_code
_entity_poly.pdbx_strand_id
1 'polypeptide(L)'
;MGSTPSRSSGNIHARTETSSEPQFSAYFPKLFGILQSDTIPSILSGCEIMQEAYPEIEEQIYQVCKDELDEVIGKDVMDELISYGHCYLHILMVVYNCYTDERFQDLLPSHQNQLLWAALLHDIGKRGKPVFEGKDHIHPFRSAGIAMEIFVKTEFIQEKYKDKALELSEITLEAYKEIDCPKFKRKHRKNWDKMCQHCHDHSQLEKIFEYLKYVSQGDSFIINTFALVLFHQSIYGIKCYRPVVEISDEDIKKYIDPSTLDMYEIIMNADSHAYTIIGVDQVLVKKYKKEISKEIKRIKIEVFEQKKNKKSDHSNVDSR
;
A
#
# COMPACT_ATOMS: atom_id res chain seq x y z
N MET A 1 -31.07 -41.00 6.00
CA MET A 1 -31.10 -40.24 4.74
C MET A 1 -30.81 -38.78 5.10
N GLY A 2 -29.54 -38.40 5.09
CA GLY A 2 -29.09 -37.07 5.48
C GLY A 2 -28.77 -36.26 4.23
N SER A 3 -29.52 -35.19 4.02
CA SER A 3 -29.32 -34.20 2.97
C SER A 3 -28.08 -33.37 3.26
N THR A 4 -27.10 -33.42 2.36
CA THR A 4 -25.93 -32.55 2.34
C THR A 4 -26.33 -31.15 1.85
N PRO A 5 -25.80 -30.07 2.45
CA PRO A 5 -26.06 -28.71 1.98
C PRO A 5 -25.23 -28.43 0.72
N SER A 6 -25.88 -27.97 -0.34
CA SER A 6 -25.24 -27.52 -1.56
C SER A 6 -24.52 -26.20 -1.31
N ARG A 7 -23.19 -26.18 -1.42
CA ARG A 7 -22.43 -24.94 -1.55
C ARG A 7 -22.70 -24.35 -2.93
N SER A 8 -23.33 -23.18 -2.98
CA SER A 8 -23.44 -22.38 -4.19
C SER A 8 -22.07 -21.77 -4.49
N SER A 9 -21.37 -22.32 -5.47
CA SER A 9 -20.22 -21.66 -6.09
C SER A 9 -20.73 -20.38 -6.77
N GLY A 10 -20.36 -19.22 -6.22
CA GLY A 10 -20.58 -17.93 -6.87
C GLY A 10 -19.93 -17.95 -8.25
N ASN A 11 -20.72 -17.62 -9.28
CA ASN A 11 -20.22 -17.46 -10.64
C ASN A 11 -19.27 -16.27 -10.68
N ILE A 12 -17.96 -16.53 -10.64
CA ILE A 12 -16.95 -15.57 -11.06
C ILE A 12 -17.10 -15.46 -12.59
N HIS A 13 -17.67 -14.34 -13.03
CA HIS A 13 -17.98 -14.10 -14.43
C HIS A 13 -16.70 -14.04 -15.29
N ALA A 14 -16.59 -14.97 -16.25
CA ALA A 14 -15.54 -14.93 -17.27
C ALA A 14 -15.56 -13.57 -18.00
N ARG A 15 -14.48 -12.79 -17.86
CA ARG A 15 -14.33 -11.47 -18.47
C ARG A 15 -14.13 -11.58 -19.99
N THR A 16 -14.95 -10.88 -20.75
CA THR A 16 -14.73 -10.58 -22.18
C THR A 16 -13.66 -9.49 -22.33
N GLU A 17 -12.91 -9.50 -23.44
CA GLU A 17 -11.69 -8.71 -23.75
C GLU A 17 -11.79 -7.16 -23.67
N THR A 18 -12.92 -6.60 -23.24
CA THR A 18 -13.09 -5.17 -22.95
C THR A 18 -13.21 -4.96 -21.45
N SER A 19 -12.17 -5.37 -20.72
CA SER A 19 -12.19 -5.43 -19.26
C SER A 19 -12.13 -4.03 -18.65
N SER A 20 -13.27 -3.53 -18.16
CA SER A 20 -13.32 -2.41 -17.23
C SER A 20 -12.40 -2.66 -16.02
N GLU A 21 -11.67 -1.63 -15.58
CA GLU A 21 -10.83 -1.69 -14.38
C GLU A 21 -11.58 -2.33 -13.19
N PRO A 22 -10.95 -3.22 -12.41
CA PRO A 22 -11.62 -3.88 -11.28
C PRO A 22 -11.99 -2.85 -10.21
N GLN A 23 -13.30 -2.68 -9.99
CA GLN A 23 -13.82 -1.70 -9.04
C GLN A 23 -13.78 -2.25 -7.62
N PHE A 24 -13.18 -1.51 -6.69
CA PHE A 24 -13.08 -1.86 -5.27
C PHE A 24 -14.45 -2.18 -4.67
N SER A 25 -15.46 -1.36 -4.98
CA SER A 25 -16.84 -1.54 -4.53
C SER A 25 -17.53 -2.80 -5.05
N ALA A 26 -17.04 -3.38 -6.16
CA ALA A 26 -17.56 -4.64 -6.69
C ALA A 26 -16.97 -5.86 -5.97
N TYR A 27 -15.70 -5.79 -5.52
CA TYR A 27 -15.02 -6.86 -4.79
C TYR A 27 -15.29 -6.80 -3.28
N PHE A 28 -15.56 -5.61 -2.75
CA PHE A 28 -15.79 -5.40 -1.32
C PHE A 28 -17.04 -4.54 -1.05
N PRO A 29 -18.24 -4.96 -1.50
CA PRO A 29 -19.44 -4.14 -1.38
C PRO A 29 -19.84 -3.87 0.08
N LYS A 30 -19.67 -4.81 1.02
CA LYS A 30 -19.94 -4.57 2.44
C LYS A 30 -18.91 -3.60 3.03
N LEU A 31 -17.61 -3.80 2.76
CA LEU A 31 -16.58 -2.87 3.24
C LEU A 31 -16.82 -1.47 2.70
N PHE A 32 -17.08 -1.34 1.41
CA PHE A 32 -17.38 -0.06 0.79
C PHE A 32 -18.66 0.58 1.37
N GLY A 33 -19.68 -0.22 1.67
CA GLY A 33 -20.87 0.26 2.38
C GLY A 33 -20.58 0.80 3.78
N ILE A 34 -19.65 0.19 4.53
CA ILE A 34 -19.19 0.71 5.83
C ILE A 34 -18.43 2.03 5.67
N LEU A 35 -17.61 2.17 4.61
CA LEU A 35 -16.89 3.42 4.35
C LEU A 35 -17.85 4.59 4.08
N GLN A 36 -19.01 4.29 3.49
CA GLN A 36 -20.06 5.28 3.18
C GLN A 36 -21.01 5.56 4.35
N SER A 37 -20.99 4.75 5.40
CA SER A 37 -21.91 4.89 6.53
C SER A 37 -21.31 5.72 7.66
N ASP A 38 -22.18 6.14 8.59
CA ASP A 38 -21.75 6.79 9.83
C ASP A 38 -21.21 5.78 10.87
N THR A 39 -21.05 4.49 10.53
CA THR A 39 -20.65 3.44 11.47
C THR A 39 -19.30 3.75 12.11
N ILE A 40 -18.26 3.99 11.30
CA ILE A 40 -16.92 4.29 11.82
C ILE A 40 -16.91 5.62 12.60
N PRO A 41 -17.40 6.75 12.06
CA PRO A 41 -17.52 7.99 12.82
C PRO A 41 -18.24 7.83 14.17
N SER A 42 -19.35 7.08 14.20
CA SER A 42 -20.14 6.85 15.40
C SER A 42 -19.33 6.12 16.47
N ILE A 43 -18.64 5.03 16.11
CA ILE A 43 -17.80 4.29 17.06
C ILE A 43 -16.67 5.18 17.58
N LEU A 44 -15.97 5.90 16.68
CA LEU A 44 -14.90 6.81 17.05
C LEU A 44 -15.35 7.94 17.99
N SER A 45 -16.58 8.43 17.81
CA SER A 45 -17.13 9.52 18.64
C SER A 45 -17.53 9.08 20.06
N GLY A 46 -17.83 7.79 20.25
CA GLY A 46 -18.25 7.22 21.53
C GLY A 46 -17.10 6.84 22.46
N CYS A 47 -15.86 6.87 21.98
CA CYS A 47 -14.70 6.42 22.73
C CYS A 47 -13.82 7.60 23.16
N GLU A 48 -13.64 7.80 24.47
CA GLU A 48 -12.70 8.79 25.01
C GLU A 48 -11.24 8.37 24.78
N ILE A 49 -10.98 7.06 24.82
CA ILE A 49 -9.68 6.45 24.59
C ILE A 49 -9.83 5.39 23.51
N MET A 50 -9.12 5.56 22.41
CA MET A 50 -9.26 4.68 21.26
C MET A 50 -9.01 3.21 21.57
N GLN A 51 -8.15 2.86 22.55
CA GLN A 51 -7.91 1.48 23.00
C GLN A 51 -9.20 0.74 23.42
N GLU A 52 -10.23 1.47 23.84
CA GLU A 52 -11.55 0.94 24.18
C GLU A 52 -12.41 0.69 22.93
N ALA A 53 -12.20 1.48 21.87
CA ALA A 53 -12.86 1.31 20.57
C ALA A 53 -12.36 0.08 19.80
N TYR A 54 -11.13 -0.38 20.06
CA TYR A 54 -10.46 -1.43 19.25
C TYR A 54 -11.30 -2.69 19.11
N PRO A 55 -11.77 -3.33 20.20
CA PRO A 55 -12.52 -4.57 20.08
C PRO A 55 -13.84 -4.38 19.35
N GLU A 56 -14.50 -3.24 19.53
CA GLU A 56 -15.79 -2.95 18.91
C GLU A 56 -15.65 -2.65 17.41
N ILE A 57 -14.65 -1.86 17.01
CA ILE A 57 -14.35 -1.61 15.59
C ILE A 57 -13.92 -2.91 14.91
N GLU A 58 -13.05 -3.69 15.55
CA GLU A 58 -12.59 -4.98 15.04
C GLU A 58 -13.77 -5.92 14.86
N GLU A 59 -14.61 -6.11 15.87
CA GLU A 59 -15.78 -6.98 15.81
C GLU A 59 -16.76 -6.51 14.72
N GLN A 60 -17.11 -5.22 14.68
CA GLN A 60 -18.12 -4.73 13.75
C GLN A 60 -17.64 -4.70 12.30
N ILE A 61 -16.39 -4.28 12.04
CA ILE A 61 -15.90 -4.20 10.65
C ILE A 61 -15.48 -5.59 10.17
N TYR A 62 -14.69 -6.34 10.95
CA TYR A 62 -14.23 -7.65 10.51
C TYR A 62 -15.39 -8.60 10.32
N GLN A 63 -16.29 -8.71 11.29
CA GLN A 63 -17.33 -9.73 11.22
C GLN A 63 -18.29 -9.50 10.05
N VAL A 64 -18.48 -8.25 9.65
CA VAL A 64 -19.30 -7.88 8.49
C VAL A 64 -18.56 -8.17 7.17
N CYS A 65 -17.27 -7.82 7.08
CA CYS A 65 -16.49 -7.91 5.84
C CYS A 65 -15.71 -9.22 5.68
N LYS A 66 -15.67 -10.09 6.69
CA LYS A 66 -14.84 -11.29 6.73
C LYS A 66 -14.99 -12.14 5.49
N ASP A 67 -16.22 -12.45 5.09
CA ASP A 67 -16.45 -13.34 3.96
C ASP A 67 -15.87 -12.76 2.66
N GLU A 68 -15.99 -11.45 2.44
CA GLU A 68 -15.45 -10.77 1.24
C GLU A 68 -13.91 -10.78 1.26
N LEU A 69 -13.33 -10.53 2.42
CA LEU A 69 -11.88 -10.53 2.61
C LEU A 69 -11.31 -11.94 2.44
N ASP A 70 -11.90 -12.95 3.07
CA ASP A 70 -11.48 -14.35 2.95
C ASP A 70 -11.60 -14.84 1.50
N GLU A 71 -12.66 -14.44 0.79
CA GLU A 71 -12.87 -14.77 -0.61
C GLU A 71 -11.81 -14.13 -1.51
N VAL A 72 -11.59 -12.82 -1.40
CA VAL A 72 -10.70 -12.07 -2.30
C VAL A 72 -9.23 -12.23 -1.90
N ILE A 73 -8.88 -11.88 -0.67
CA ILE A 73 -7.50 -11.93 -0.17
C ILE A 73 -7.05 -13.37 0.07
N GLY A 74 -7.94 -14.20 0.62
CA GLY A 74 -7.61 -15.58 0.98
C GLY A 74 -7.53 -15.75 2.49
N LYS A 75 -8.23 -16.78 2.98
CA LYS A 75 -8.34 -17.07 4.40
C LYS A 75 -6.98 -17.20 5.11
N ASP A 76 -6.00 -17.87 4.50
CA ASP A 76 -4.71 -18.11 5.16
C ASP A 76 -3.95 -16.79 5.41
N VAL A 77 -4.00 -15.85 4.46
CA VAL A 77 -3.41 -14.51 4.60
C VAL A 77 -4.16 -13.70 5.67
N MET A 78 -5.49 -13.79 5.68
CA MET A 78 -6.32 -13.12 6.69
C MET A 78 -6.06 -13.67 8.09
N ASP A 79 -5.98 -15.00 8.26
CA ASP A 79 -5.69 -15.66 9.52
C ASP A 79 -4.29 -15.26 10.04
N GLU A 80 -3.28 -15.15 9.16
CA GLU A 80 -1.96 -14.63 9.52
C GLU A 80 -2.03 -13.17 10.00
N LEU A 81 -2.71 -12.28 9.26
CA LEU A 81 -2.89 -10.88 9.66
C LEU A 81 -3.61 -10.72 11.01
N ILE A 82 -4.66 -11.51 11.25
CA ILE A 82 -5.43 -11.51 12.49
C ILE A 82 -4.59 -12.04 13.65
N SER A 83 -3.72 -13.03 13.41
CA SER A 83 -2.79 -13.51 14.43
C SER A 83 -1.84 -12.41 14.92
N TYR A 84 -1.60 -11.38 14.08
CA TYR A 84 -0.85 -10.18 14.43
C TYR A 84 -1.72 -9.04 15.00
N GLY A 85 -3.04 -9.23 15.01
CA GLY A 85 -4.09 -8.41 15.62
C GLY A 85 -4.18 -7.01 15.03
N HIS A 86 -3.22 -6.16 15.40
CA HIS A 86 -3.23 -4.73 15.08
C HIS A 86 -3.03 -4.43 13.59
N CYS A 87 -2.42 -5.34 12.82
CA CYS A 87 -2.14 -5.11 11.40
C CYS A 87 -3.43 -5.05 10.57
N TYR A 88 -4.38 -5.95 10.84
CA TYR A 88 -5.65 -5.99 10.11
C TYR A 88 -6.46 -4.71 10.31
N LEU A 89 -6.69 -4.32 11.57
CA LEU A 89 -7.43 -3.11 11.87
C LEU A 89 -6.69 -1.85 11.40
N HIS A 90 -5.36 -1.83 11.48
CA HIS A 90 -4.55 -0.76 10.89
C HIS A 90 -4.87 -0.59 9.41
N ILE A 91 -4.84 -1.67 8.62
CA ILE A 91 -5.18 -1.64 7.20
C ILE A 91 -6.58 -1.05 6.97
N LEU A 92 -7.58 -1.50 7.71
CA LEU A 92 -8.94 -0.95 7.60
C LEU A 92 -9.00 0.54 7.92
N MET A 93 -8.30 0.99 8.97
CA MET A 93 -8.23 2.40 9.32
C MET A 93 -7.50 3.22 8.26
N VAL A 94 -6.49 2.65 7.58
CA VAL A 94 -5.85 3.30 6.43
C VAL A 94 -6.83 3.44 5.28
N VAL A 95 -7.59 2.39 4.94
CA VAL A 95 -8.63 2.45 3.90
C VAL A 95 -9.66 3.55 4.22
N TYR A 96 -10.15 3.60 5.46
CA TYR A 96 -11.09 4.63 5.92
C TYR A 96 -10.50 6.04 5.87
N ASN A 97 -9.27 6.23 6.37
CA ASN A 97 -8.59 7.52 6.35
C ASN A 97 -8.28 7.99 4.93
N CYS A 98 -7.99 7.09 3.99
CA CYS A 98 -7.88 7.43 2.57
C CYS A 98 -9.21 7.89 2.01
N TYR A 99 -10.30 7.15 2.27
CA TYR A 99 -11.64 7.46 1.76
C TYR A 99 -12.18 8.80 2.25
N THR A 100 -11.89 9.14 3.51
CA THR A 100 -12.35 10.38 4.16
C THR A 100 -11.39 11.56 4.03
N ASP A 101 -10.23 11.39 3.38
CA ASP A 101 -9.33 12.50 3.07
C ASP A 101 -10.01 13.42 2.04
N GLU A 102 -10.03 14.72 2.32
CA GLU A 102 -10.69 15.71 1.44
C GLU A 102 -10.14 15.67 0.00
N ARG A 103 -8.84 15.37 -0.15
CA ARG A 103 -8.17 15.31 -1.46
C ARG A 103 -8.53 14.04 -2.24
N PHE A 104 -9.08 13.02 -1.58
CA PHE A 104 -9.53 11.80 -2.26
C PHE A 104 -10.61 12.12 -3.28
N GLN A 105 -11.52 13.03 -2.95
CA GLN A 105 -12.62 13.43 -3.84
C GLN A 105 -12.12 14.22 -5.07
N ASP A 106 -10.95 14.84 -4.97
CA ASP A 106 -10.30 15.56 -6.08
C ASP A 106 -9.54 14.63 -7.05
N LEU A 107 -9.33 13.36 -6.67
CA LEU A 107 -8.70 12.37 -7.55
C LEU A 107 -9.64 11.92 -8.66
N LEU A 108 -9.07 11.48 -9.79
CA LEU A 108 -9.82 10.78 -10.83
C LEU A 108 -10.44 9.49 -10.25
N PRO A 109 -11.63 9.06 -10.73
CA PRO A 109 -12.26 7.82 -10.24
C PRO A 109 -11.36 6.57 -10.32
N SER A 110 -10.54 6.45 -11.37
CA SER A 110 -9.56 5.35 -11.49
C SER A 110 -8.47 5.42 -10.41
N HIS A 111 -8.00 6.62 -10.06
CA HIS A 111 -7.04 6.82 -8.96
C HIS A 111 -7.66 6.60 -7.59
N GLN A 112 -8.91 7.01 -7.37
CA GLN A 112 -9.67 6.69 -6.16
C GLN A 112 -9.72 5.17 -5.95
N ASN A 113 -10.05 4.44 -7.02
CA ASN A 113 -10.09 2.99 -7.02
C ASN A 113 -8.72 2.36 -6.73
N GLN A 114 -7.65 2.80 -7.42
CA GLN A 114 -6.28 2.35 -7.19
C GLN A 114 -5.82 2.60 -5.75
N LEU A 115 -6.14 3.77 -5.19
CA LEU A 115 -5.77 4.16 -3.84
C LEU A 115 -6.46 3.28 -2.78
N LEU A 116 -7.73 2.93 -2.95
CA LEU A 116 -8.43 2.03 -2.02
C LEU A 116 -7.84 0.61 -2.05
N TRP A 117 -7.53 0.09 -3.26
CA TRP A 117 -6.84 -1.19 -3.39
C TRP A 117 -5.44 -1.16 -2.75
N ALA A 118 -4.65 -0.11 -3.03
CA ALA A 118 -3.33 0.04 -2.42
C ALA A 118 -3.42 0.16 -0.89
N ALA A 119 -4.39 0.91 -0.37
CA ALA A 119 -4.63 1.05 1.07
C ALA A 119 -4.97 -0.30 1.73
N LEU A 120 -5.76 -1.15 1.07
CA LEU A 120 -6.08 -2.49 1.57
C LEU A 120 -4.84 -3.41 1.55
N LEU A 121 -3.95 -3.25 0.58
CA LEU A 121 -2.84 -4.18 0.34
C LEU A 121 -1.49 -3.73 0.93
N HIS A 122 -1.31 -2.47 1.32
CA HIS A 122 0.02 -1.91 1.65
C HIS A 122 0.78 -2.70 2.75
N ASP A 123 0.07 -3.17 3.76
CA ASP A 123 0.61 -3.85 4.94
C ASP A 123 0.21 -5.34 5.01
N ILE A 124 -0.32 -5.91 3.92
CA ILE A 124 -0.84 -7.28 3.89
C ILE A 124 0.24 -8.34 4.20
N GLY A 125 1.51 -8.05 3.89
CA GLY A 125 2.64 -8.91 4.17
C GLY A 125 3.35 -8.58 5.49
N LYS A 126 2.78 -7.77 6.37
CA LYS A 126 3.47 -7.34 7.59
C LYS A 126 3.40 -8.38 8.70
N ARG A 127 4.53 -8.68 9.32
CA ARG A 127 4.63 -9.66 10.40
C ARG A 127 4.78 -8.99 11.77
N GLY A 128 3.70 -9.00 12.54
CA GLY A 128 3.70 -8.59 13.95
C GLY A 128 3.44 -7.11 14.22
N LYS A 129 3.35 -6.79 15.51
CA LYS A 129 3.06 -5.44 16.00
C LYS A 129 4.20 -4.47 15.64
N PRO A 130 3.94 -3.18 15.42
CA PRO A 130 4.97 -2.16 15.26
C PRO A 130 5.76 -2.02 16.58
N VAL A 131 6.78 -2.85 16.78
CA VAL A 131 7.75 -2.64 17.83
C VAL A 131 8.74 -1.63 17.27
N PHE A 132 8.71 -0.40 17.78
CA PHE A 132 9.56 0.70 17.32
C PHE A 132 11.06 0.32 17.31
N GLU A 133 11.45 -0.67 18.13
CA GLU A 133 12.75 -1.34 18.09
C GLU A 133 12.66 -2.63 17.27
N GLY A 134 12.73 -2.52 15.94
CA GLY A 134 12.72 -3.68 15.04
C GLY A 134 11.64 -3.64 13.97
N LYS A 135 11.34 -2.46 13.41
CA LYS A 135 10.47 -2.27 12.24
C LYS A 135 10.71 -3.38 11.21
N ASP A 136 9.64 -4.01 10.73
CA ASP A 136 9.69 -4.88 9.56
C ASP A 136 10.08 -4.01 8.35
N HIS A 137 11.33 -4.05 7.90
CA HIS A 137 11.80 -3.22 6.78
C HIS A 137 11.58 -3.87 5.41
N ILE A 138 11.05 -5.10 5.39
CA ILE A 138 10.87 -5.91 4.19
C ILE A 138 9.40 -6.04 3.80
N HIS A 139 8.45 -5.75 4.72
CA HIS A 139 7.03 -5.87 4.41
C HIS A 139 6.56 -5.06 3.19
N PRO A 140 7.07 -3.89 2.79
CA PRO A 140 6.54 -3.22 1.59
C PRO A 140 6.71 -4.08 0.33
N PHE A 141 7.86 -4.74 0.21
CA PHE A 141 8.12 -5.70 -0.87
C PHE A 141 7.33 -7.00 -0.66
N ARG A 142 7.22 -7.49 0.58
CA ARG A 142 6.41 -8.68 0.86
C ARG A 142 4.94 -8.49 0.48
N SER A 143 4.37 -7.36 0.89
CA SER A 143 3.01 -6.93 0.60
C SER A 143 2.79 -6.79 -0.91
N ALA A 144 3.76 -6.26 -1.65
CA ALA A 144 3.68 -6.15 -3.11
C ALA A 144 3.69 -7.53 -3.80
N GLY A 145 4.50 -8.49 -3.33
CA GLY A 145 4.45 -9.88 -3.79
C GLY A 145 3.07 -10.50 -3.58
N ILE A 146 2.55 -10.44 -2.35
CA ILE A 146 1.20 -10.94 -2.02
C ILE A 146 0.11 -10.23 -2.84
N ALA A 147 0.24 -8.92 -3.10
CA ALA A 147 -0.68 -8.20 -3.98
C ALA A 147 -0.70 -8.79 -5.40
N MET A 148 0.45 -9.23 -5.92
CA MET A 148 0.52 -9.90 -7.22
C MET A 148 -0.19 -11.25 -7.23
N GLU A 149 -0.07 -12.04 -6.16
CA GLU A 149 -0.82 -13.30 -5.98
C GLU A 149 -2.33 -13.03 -5.95
N ILE A 150 -2.77 -11.97 -5.27
CA ILE A 150 -4.17 -11.55 -5.24
C ILE A 150 -4.62 -11.12 -6.63
N PHE A 151 -3.82 -10.40 -7.41
CA PHE A 151 -4.14 -10.02 -8.79
C PHE A 151 -4.29 -11.24 -9.71
N VAL A 152 -3.49 -12.30 -9.51
CA VAL A 152 -3.65 -13.58 -10.21
C VAL A 152 -4.95 -14.28 -9.81
N LYS A 153 -5.22 -14.35 -8.50
CA LYS A 153 -6.41 -15.01 -7.93
C LYS A 153 -7.72 -14.34 -8.33
N THR A 154 -7.73 -13.00 -8.41
CA THR A 154 -8.88 -12.18 -8.80
C THR A 154 -9.03 -12.01 -10.31
N GLU A 155 -8.15 -12.66 -11.09
CA GLU A 155 -8.14 -12.63 -12.56
C GLU A 155 -7.92 -11.22 -13.16
N PHE A 156 -7.20 -10.36 -12.44
CA PHE A 156 -6.72 -9.09 -13.01
C PHE A 156 -5.59 -9.35 -14.02
N ILE A 157 -4.82 -10.41 -13.80
CA ILE A 157 -3.81 -10.91 -14.72
C ILE A 157 -4.45 -11.89 -15.70
N GLN A 158 -4.22 -11.67 -17.00
CA GLN A 158 -4.69 -12.58 -18.05
C GLN A 158 -4.09 -13.98 -17.85
N GLU A 159 -4.88 -15.02 -18.15
CA GLU A 159 -4.52 -16.43 -17.92
C GLU A 159 -3.10 -16.78 -18.41
N LYS A 160 -2.73 -16.37 -19.63
CA LYS A 160 -1.42 -16.63 -20.24
C LYS A 160 -0.22 -16.01 -19.51
N TYR A 161 -0.43 -15.09 -18.56
CA TYR A 161 0.62 -14.43 -17.79
C TYR A 161 0.63 -14.82 -16.31
N LYS A 162 -0.29 -15.68 -15.85
CA LYS A 162 -0.41 -16.05 -14.42
C LYS A 162 0.89 -16.63 -13.86
N ASP A 163 1.52 -17.59 -14.54
CA ASP A 163 2.79 -18.19 -14.10
C ASP A 163 3.91 -17.15 -13.94
N LYS A 164 3.98 -16.19 -14.87
CA LYS A 164 4.98 -15.11 -14.82
C LYS A 164 4.68 -14.07 -13.75
N ALA A 165 3.40 -13.86 -13.42
CA ALA A 165 3.01 -13.01 -12.30
C ALA A 165 3.33 -13.68 -10.96
N LEU A 166 3.22 -15.01 -10.84
CA LEU A 166 3.67 -15.75 -9.66
C LEU A 166 5.21 -15.71 -9.52
N GLU A 167 5.96 -15.85 -10.62
CA GLU A 167 7.42 -15.65 -10.61
C GLU A 167 7.79 -14.21 -10.16
N LEU A 168 7.03 -13.20 -10.59
CA LEU A 168 7.20 -11.82 -10.09
C LEU A 168 6.89 -11.71 -8.59
N SER A 169 5.87 -12.41 -8.07
CA SER A 169 5.61 -12.46 -6.63
C SER A 169 6.85 -12.97 -5.90
N GLU A 170 7.36 -14.15 -6.29
CA GLU A 170 8.53 -14.78 -5.68
C GLU A 170 9.76 -13.86 -5.69
N ILE A 171 10.09 -13.27 -6.83
CA ILE A 171 11.21 -12.32 -6.95
C ILE A 171 11.03 -11.13 -6.00
N THR A 172 9.80 -10.63 -5.86
CA THR A 172 9.51 -9.48 -5.00
C THR A 172 9.59 -9.86 -3.51
N LEU A 173 9.08 -11.05 -3.15
CA LEU A 173 9.16 -11.60 -1.79
C LEU A 173 10.62 -11.82 -1.34
N GLU A 174 11.49 -12.21 -2.27
CA GLU A 174 12.91 -12.52 -2.02
C GLU A 174 13.85 -11.30 -2.16
N ALA A 175 13.34 -10.15 -2.63
CA ALA A 175 14.13 -8.94 -2.86
C ALA A 175 14.44 -8.18 -1.55
N TYR A 176 15.20 -8.82 -0.68
CA TYR A 176 15.74 -8.26 0.55
C TYR A 176 17.25 -8.52 0.69
N LYS A 177 17.91 -7.70 1.50
CA LYS A 177 19.33 -7.82 1.83
C LYS A 177 19.59 -7.49 3.30
N GLU A 178 20.75 -7.87 3.80
CA GLU A 178 21.18 -7.47 5.14
C GLU A 178 21.34 -5.94 5.23
N ILE A 179 20.96 -5.38 6.38
CA ILE A 179 21.14 -3.97 6.67
C ILE A 179 22.62 -3.69 6.88
N ASP A 180 23.25 -3.05 5.90
CA ASP A 180 24.63 -2.57 6.02
C ASP A 180 24.71 -1.07 6.30
N CYS A 181 24.21 -0.67 7.47
CA CYS A 181 24.30 0.71 7.95
C CYS A 181 25.03 0.78 9.30
N PRO A 182 26.32 1.18 9.33
CA PRO A 182 27.10 1.26 10.57
C PRO A 182 26.48 2.17 11.63
N LYS A 183 25.84 3.28 11.21
CA LYS A 183 25.13 4.19 12.14
C LYS A 183 23.93 3.51 12.80
N PHE A 184 23.16 2.76 12.02
CA PHE A 184 22.00 2.01 12.49
C PHE A 184 22.43 0.89 13.46
N LYS A 185 23.41 0.06 13.04
CA LYS A 185 24.03 -0.99 13.89
C LYS A 185 24.55 -0.42 15.21
N ARG A 186 25.23 0.73 15.18
CA ARG A 186 25.76 1.39 16.39
C ARG A 186 24.66 1.89 17.32
N LYS A 187 23.60 2.51 16.78
CA LYS A 187 22.47 3.04 17.56
C LYS A 187 21.71 1.91 18.30
N HIS A 188 21.65 0.74 17.69
CA HIS A 188 20.86 -0.39 18.15
C HIS A 188 21.67 -1.56 18.71
N ARG A 189 22.97 -1.37 18.98
CA ARG A 189 23.91 -2.42 19.38
C ARG A 189 23.43 -3.31 20.53
N LYS A 190 22.67 -2.75 21.49
CA LYS A 190 22.19 -3.49 22.67
C LYS A 190 21.07 -4.48 22.38
N ASN A 191 20.32 -4.28 21.29
CA ASN A 191 19.13 -5.07 20.92
C ASN A 191 19.23 -5.59 19.47
N TRP A 192 20.44 -5.62 18.87
CA TRP A 192 20.63 -5.92 17.45
C TRP A 192 20.13 -7.31 17.04
N ASP A 193 20.31 -8.28 17.94
CA ASP A 193 19.83 -9.65 17.88
C ASP A 193 18.30 -9.78 17.92
N LYS A 194 17.60 -8.75 18.38
CA LYS A 194 16.13 -8.71 18.48
C LYS A 194 15.47 -7.88 17.38
N MET A 195 16.26 -7.29 16.48
CA MET A 195 15.76 -6.41 15.44
C MET A 195 15.70 -7.10 14.08
N CYS A 196 14.86 -6.58 13.18
CA CYS A 196 14.93 -6.93 11.77
C CYS A 196 16.31 -6.55 11.23
N GLN A 197 17.07 -7.54 10.75
CA GLN A 197 18.42 -7.36 10.21
C GLN A 197 18.42 -7.23 8.69
N HIS A 198 17.26 -7.33 8.05
CA HIS A 198 17.09 -7.24 6.60
C HIS A 198 16.28 -6.01 6.23
N CYS A 199 16.50 -5.48 5.04
CA CYS A 199 15.70 -4.44 4.41
C CYS A 199 15.45 -4.81 2.95
N HIS A 200 14.46 -4.18 2.33
CA HIS A 200 14.20 -4.36 0.91
C HIS A 200 15.40 -3.93 0.05
N ASP A 201 15.62 -4.64 -1.06
CA ASP A 201 16.75 -4.39 -1.95
C ASP A 201 16.33 -3.66 -3.24
N HIS A 202 16.56 -2.35 -3.27
CA HIS A 202 16.28 -1.53 -4.46
C HIS A 202 17.11 -1.93 -5.70
N SER A 203 18.17 -2.74 -5.57
CA SER A 203 18.91 -3.25 -6.74
C SER A 203 18.05 -4.14 -7.64
N GLN A 204 16.97 -4.71 -7.12
CA GLN A 204 16.04 -5.58 -7.85
C GLN A 204 14.92 -4.83 -8.57
N LEU A 205 14.77 -3.51 -8.37
CA LEU A 205 13.64 -2.74 -8.90
C LEU A 205 13.53 -2.81 -10.43
N GLU A 206 14.66 -2.80 -11.14
CA GLU A 206 14.65 -2.89 -12.60
C GLU A 206 14.00 -4.19 -13.08
N LYS A 207 14.47 -5.33 -12.54
CA LYS A 207 13.92 -6.65 -12.85
C LYS A 207 12.44 -6.76 -12.47
N ILE A 208 12.07 -6.28 -11.28
CA ILE A 208 10.68 -6.28 -10.78
C ILE A 208 9.77 -5.51 -11.73
N PHE A 209 10.14 -4.27 -12.11
CA PHE A 209 9.29 -3.44 -12.96
C PHE A 209 9.28 -3.87 -14.43
N GLU A 210 10.35 -4.49 -14.93
CA GLU A 210 10.35 -5.15 -16.25
C GLU A 210 9.33 -6.29 -16.30
N TYR A 211 9.35 -7.16 -15.29
CA TYR A 211 8.37 -8.25 -15.16
C TYR A 211 6.96 -7.72 -14.94
N LEU A 212 6.78 -6.71 -14.08
CA LEU A 212 5.48 -6.08 -13.84
C LEU A 212 4.88 -5.55 -15.13
N LYS A 213 5.66 -4.82 -15.94
CA LYS A 213 5.21 -4.30 -17.23
C LYS A 213 4.86 -5.43 -18.21
N TYR A 214 5.63 -6.52 -18.20
CA TYR A 214 5.35 -7.70 -19.00
C TYR A 214 4.03 -8.37 -18.59
N VAL A 215 3.80 -8.65 -17.30
CA VAL A 215 2.59 -9.39 -16.87
C VAL A 215 1.33 -8.53 -16.88
N SER A 216 1.45 -7.24 -16.60
CA SER A 216 0.34 -6.28 -16.64
C SER A 216 -0.03 -5.83 -18.06
N GLN A 217 0.84 -6.09 -19.06
CA GLN A 217 0.70 -5.56 -20.42
C GLN A 217 0.54 -4.02 -20.46
N GLY A 218 1.11 -3.32 -19.46
CA GLY A 218 0.98 -1.86 -19.36
C GLY A 218 -0.32 -1.37 -18.71
N ASP A 219 -1.10 -2.26 -18.09
CA ASP A 219 -2.29 -1.86 -17.32
C ASP A 219 -1.89 -0.94 -16.16
N SER A 220 -2.35 0.32 -16.23
CA SER A 220 -2.03 1.35 -15.24
C SER A 220 -2.61 1.06 -13.86
N PHE A 221 -3.74 0.35 -13.76
CA PHE A 221 -4.32 -0.03 -12.47
C PHE A 221 -3.38 -0.99 -11.72
N ILE A 222 -2.91 -2.05 -12.40
CA ILE A 222 -1.99 -3.03 -11.81
C ILE A 222 -0.67 -2.37 -11.45
N ILE A 223 -0.08 -1.60 -12.38
CA ILE A 223 1.23 -0.97 -12.18
C ILE A 223 1.19 0.03 -11.02
N ASN A 224 0.20 0.94 -11.01
CA ASN A 224 0.13 1.99 -9.99
C ASN A 224 -0.22 1.41 -8.61
N THR A 225 -1.14 0.46 -8.53
CA THR A 225 -1.49 -0.19 -7.26
C THR A 225 -0.29 -0.94 -6.69
N PHE A 226 0.41 -1.71 -7.52
CA PHE A 226 1.62 -2.43 -7.11
C PHE A 226 2.72 -1.45 -6.65
N ALA A 227 2.96 -0.37 -7.40
CA ALA A 227 3.97 0.63 -7.04
C ALA A 227 3.61 1.32 -5.70
N LEU A 228 2.35 1.73 -5.52
CA LEU A 228 1.87 2.33 -4.26
C LEU A 228 2.14 1.40 -3.08
N VAL A 229 1.79 0.11 -3.18
CA VAL A 229 2.07 -0.90 -2.15
C VAL A 229 3.57 -1.04 -1.91
N LEU A 230 4.37 -1.17 -2.98
CA LEU A 230 5.81 -1.43 -2.87
C LEU A 230 6.58 -0.25 -2.27
N PHE A 231 6.19 1.00 -2.57
CA PHE A 231 6.92 2.20 -2.19
C PHE A 231 6.28 3.04 -1.07
N HIS A 232 5.15 2.65 -0.48
CA HIS A 232 4.46 3.45 0.55
C HIS A 232 5.34 3.83 1.76
N GLN A 233 6.41 3.06 2.03
CA GLN A 233 7.42 3.35 3.07
C GLN A 233 8.82 3.66 2.53
N SER A 234 9.01 3.69 1.21
CA SER A 234 10.32 3.94 0.59
C SER A 234 10.46 5.37 0.07
N ILE A 235 9.36 6.02 -0.31
CA ILE A 235 9.36 7.45 -0.63
C ILE A 235 9.68 8.22 0.64
N TYR A 236 10.58 9.21 0.52
CA TYR A 236 11.03 10.05 1.62
C TYR A 236 9.84 10.45 2.51
N GLY A 237 9.87 9.92 3.73
CA GLY A 237 8.82 10.14 4.70
C GLY A 237 9.24 11.15 5.76
N ILE A 238 8.69 10.93 6.94
CA ILE A 238 8.94 11.73 8.13
C ILE A 238 10.41 11.64 8.53
N LYS A 239 11.08 12.78 8.74
CA LYS A 239 12.51 12.87 9.09
C LYS A 239 12.89 12.09 10.34
N CYS A 240 12.02 12.04 11.34
CA CYS A 240 12.27 11.27 12.56
C CYS A 240 12.06 9.75 12.40
N TYR A 241 11.48 9.30 11.28
CA TYR A 241 11.24 7.89 10.95
C TYR A 241 11.69 7.56 9.54
N ARG A 242 12.91 7.99 9.18
CA ARG A 242 13.48 7.70 7.87
C ARG A 242 13.47 6.20 7.55
N PRO A 243 13.19 5.83 6.29
CA PRO A 243 13.37 4.47 5.81
C PRO A 243 14.81 4.01 6.06
N VAL A 244 15.02 2.71 6.25
CA VAL A 244 16.39 2.15 6.28
C VAL A 244 17.04 2.22 4.90
N VAL A 245 16.23 2.10 3.85
CA VAL A 245 16.62 2.28 2.46
C VAL A 245 15.64 3.27 1.83
N GLU A 246 16.14 4.41 1.38
CA GLU A 246 15.36 5.43 0.68
C GLU A 246 15.41 5.15 -0.83
N ILE A 247 14.30 5.37 -1.54
CA ILE A 247 14.30 5.31 -3.01
C ILE A 247 15.06 6.52 -3.57
N SER A 248 15.83 6.32 -4.65
CA SER A 248 16.55 7.42 -5.30
C SER A 248 15.62 8.31 -6.13
N ASP A 249 15.98 9.56 -6.36
CA ASP A 249 15.22 10.45 -7.26
C ASP A 249 15.23 9.90 -8.70
N GLU A 250 16.28 9.18 -9.11
CA GLU A 250 16.36 8.48 -10.40
C GLU A 250 15.33 7.34 -10.50
N ASP A 251 15.20 6.53 -9.46
CA ASP A 251 14.23 5.44 -9.40
C ASP A 251 12.80 5.97 -9.31
N ILE A 252 12.55 7.06 -8.56
CA ILE A 252 11.25 7.75 -8.57
C ILE A 252 10.88 8.15 -10.00
N LYS A 253 11.80 8.77 -10.75
CA LYS A 253 11.55 9.15 -12.16
C LYS A 253 11.24 7.95 -13.05
N LYS A 254 11.84 6.79 -12.76
CA LYS A 254 11.75 5.60 -13.60
C LYS A 254 10.49 4.79 -13.32
N TYR A 255 10.06 4.69 -12.07
CA TYR A 255 9.05 3.73 -11.64
C TYR A 255 7.75 4.35 -11.11
N ILE A 256 7.72 5.67 -10.85
CA ILE A 256 6.55 6.36 -10.31
C ILE A 256 6.01 7.34 -11.35
N ASP A 257 4.76 7.18 -11.73
CA ASP A 257 4.06 8.17 -12.57
C ASP A 257 3.77 9.43 -11.74
N PRO A 258 4.08 10.65 -12.25
CA PRO A 258 3.77 11.90 -11.56
C PRO A 258 2.32 12.03 -11.07
N SER A 259 1.35 11.46 -11.80
CA SER A 259 -0.07 11.50 -11.45
C SER A 259 -0.39 10.71 -10.18
N THR A 260 0.48 9.77 -9.80
CA THR A 260 0.31 8.92 -8.61
C THR A 260 0.83 9.55 -7.33
N LEU A 261 1.58 10.66 -7.42
CA LEU A 261 2.17 11.32 -6.25
C LEU A 261 1.12 11.87 -5.26
N ASP A 262 -0.05 12.28 -5.76
CA ASP A 262 -1.17 12.68 -4.89
C ASP A 262 -1.72 11.48 -4.09
N MET A 263 -1.77 10.29 -4.72
CA MET A 263 -2.15 9.06 -4.01
C MET A 263 -1.12 8.67 -2.95
N TYR A 264 0.18 8.79 -3.23
CA TYR A 264 1.22 8.59 -2.21
C TYR A 264 1.05 9.54 -1.04
N GLU A 265 0.77 10.81 -1.30
CA GLU A 265 0.55 11.77 -0.23
C GLU A 265 -0.63 11.37 0.66
N ILE A 266 -1.75 10.94 0.07
CA ILE A 266 -2.93 10.52 0.83
C ILE A 266 -2.65 9.24 1.62
N ILE A 267 -2.14 8.18 0.99
CA ILE A 267 -1.91 6.89 1.67
C ILE A 267 -0.87 6.99 2.78
N MET A 268 0.23 7.74 2.59
CA MET A 268 1.25 7.91 3.63
C MET A 268 0.72 8.72 4.83
N ASN A 269 -0.17 9.69 4.57
CA ASN A 269 -0.85 10.43 5.62
C ASN A 269 -1.86 9.56 6.37
N ALA A 270 -2.62 8.73 5.64
CA ALA A 270 -3.58 7.79 6.19
C ALA A 270 -2.90 6.70 7.04
N ASP A 271 -1.80 6.11 6.54
CA ASP A 271 -0.94 5.16 7.27
C ASP A 271 -0.41 5.77 8.57
N SER A 272 0.18 6.96 8.47
CA SER A 272 0.66 7.70 9.65
C SER A 272 -0.45 8.02 10.65
N HIS A 273 -1.67 8.31 10.18
CA HIS A 273 -2.82 8.64 11.02
C HIS A 273 -3.47 7.41 11.65
N ALA A 274 -3.48 6.27 10.97
CA ALA A 274 -3.96 5.00 11.52
C ALA A 274 -3.15 4.59 12.77
N TYR A 275 -1.87 4.95 12.83
CA TYR A 275 -1.09 4.79 14.07
C TYR A 275 -1.52 5.71 15.22
N THR A 276 -2.32 6.72 14.95
CA THR A 276 -2.68 7.73 15.97
C THR A 276 -3.99 7.39 16.62
N ILE A 277 -4.81 6.69 15.86
CA ILE A 277 -5.91 5.87 16.34
C ILE A 277 -5.41 4.77 17.31
N ILE A 278 -4.17 4.25 17.23
CA ILE A 278 -3.60 3.36 18.28
C ILE A 278 -2.91 4.09 19.45
N GLY A 279 -3.01 5.43 19.56
CA GLY A 279 -2.46 6.19 20.70
C GLY A 279 -1.18 7.00 20.43
N VAL A 280 -0.87 7.34 19.17
CA VAL A 280 0.20 8.29 18.83
C VAL A 280 -0.30 9.75 18.91
N ASP A 281 0.52 10.62 19.50
CA ASP A 281 0.28 12.06 19.72
C ASP A 281 -0.19 12.81 18.45
N GLN A 282 -1.36 13.48 18.52
CA GLN A 282 -1.92 14.28 17.43
C GLN A 282 -0.98 15.39 16.91
N VAL A 283 -0.17 15.97 17.79
CA VAL A 283 0.83 17.00 17.40
C VAL A 283 1.87 16.38 16.47
N LEU A 284 2.26 15.15 16.75
CA LEU A 284 3.22 14.40 15.97
C LEU A 284 2.67 14.06 14.57
N VAL A 285 1.37 13.73 14.47
CA VAL A 285 0.67 13.52 13.17
C VAL A 285 0.67 14.76 12.30
N LYS A 286 0.31 15.91 12.88
CA LYS A 286 0.27 17.18 12.14
C LYS A 286 1.65 17.51 11.58
N LYS A 287 2.70 17.24 12.37
CA LYS A 287 4.09 17.36 11.90
C LYS A 287 4.37 16.39 10.75
N TYR A 288 3.94 15.14 10.85
CA TYR A 288 4.13 14.14 9.79
C TYR A 288 3.48 14.54 8.49
N LYS A 289 2.19 14.95 8.53
CA LYS A 289 1.46 15.39 7.35
C LYS A 289 2.20 16.51 6.62
N LYS A 290 2.67 17.51 7.38
CA LYS A 290 3.45 18.62 6.83
C LYS A 290 4.77 18.17 6.20
N GLU A 291 5.46 17.21 6.78
CA GLU A 291 6.72 16.68 6.24
C GLU A 291 6.48 15.88 4.94
N ILE A 292 5.46 15.02 4.92
CA ILE A 292 5.04 14.25 3.74
C ILE A 292 4.65 15.19 2.60
N SER A 293 3.74 16.15 2.84
CA SER A 293 3.31 17.12 1.81
C SER A 293 4.48 17.94 1.26
N LYS A 294 5.41 18.34 2.13
CA LYS A 294 6.60 19.09 1.69
C LYS A 294 7.47 18.26 0.74
N GLU A 295 7.63 16.98 1.05
CA GLU A 295 8.48 16.08 0.28
C GLU A 295 7.85 15.68 -1.05
N ILE A 296 6.55 15.37 -1.06
CA ILE A 296 5.80 15.14 -2.31
C ILE A 296 5.87 16.38 -3.22
N LYS A 297 5.73 17.58 -2.65
CA LYS A 297 5.92 18.83 -3.39
C LYS A 297 7.34 18.99 -3.94
N ARG A 298 8.37 18.63 -3.15
CA ARG A 298 9.76 18.62 -3.62
C ARG A 298 9.91 17.70 -4.82
N ILE A 299 9.42 16.47 -4.72
CA ILE A 299 9.47 15.49 -5.81
C ILE A 299 8.78 16.06 -7.06
N LYS A 300 7.53 16.53 -6.96
CA LYS A 300 6.81 17.12 -8.10
C LYS A 300 7.64 18.19 -8.83
N ILE A 301 8.24 19.12 -8.08
CA ILE A 301 9.00 20.25 -8.66
C ILE A 301 10.39 19.81 -9.15
N GLU A 302 11.19 19.21 -8.28
CA GLU A 302 12.61 18.96 -8.54
C GLU A 302 12.84 17.75 -9.44
N VAL A 303 12.00 16.74 -9.31
CA VAL A 303 12.15 15.46 -10.02
C VAL A 303 11.45 15.54 -11.38
N PHE A 304 10.28 16.15 -11.46
CA PHE A 304 9.47 16.14 -12.69
C PHE A 304 9.41 17.47 -13.47
N GLU A 305 9.48 18.65 -12.83
CA GLU A 305 9.32 19.93 -13.55
C GLU A 305 10.63 20.54 -14.09
N GLN A 306 11.80 20.22 -13.53
CA GLN A 306 13.09 20.82 -13.93
C GLN A 306 13.48 20.60 -15.41
N LYS A 307 12.83 19.68 -16.12
CA LYS A 307 13.08 19.46 -17.57
C LYS A 307 12.43 20.50 -18.49
N LYS A 308 11.39 21.22 -18.06
CA LYS A 308 10.74 22.23 -18.93
C LYS A 308 11.63 23.45 -19.20
N ASN A 309 12.47 23.84 -18.23
CA ASN A 309 13.26 25.08 -18.34
C ASN A 309 14.61 24.91 -19.07
N LYS A 310 15.12 23.68 -19.28
CA LYS A 310 16.38 23.48 -20.04
C LYS A 310 16.22 23.39 -21.56
N LYS A 311 15.00 23.20 -22.06
CA LYS A 311 14.73 23.14 -23.51
C LYS A 311 14.46 24.50 -24.17
N SER A 312 14.23 25.56 -23.41
CA SER A 312 14.02 26.91 -23.97
C SER A 312 15.32 27.64 -24.32
N ASP A 313 16.44 27.31 -23.67
CA ASP A 313 17.70 28.06 -23.81
C ASP A 313 18.63 27.59 -24.94
N HIS A 314 18.22 26.62 -25.77
CA HIS A 314 19.02 26.14 -26.92
C HIS A 314 18.42 26.49 -28.29
N SER A 315 17.46 27.42 -28.34
CA SER A 315 16.80 27.81 -29.60
C SER A 315 17.27 29.15 -30.20
N ASN A 316 18.38 29.75 -29.72
CA ASN A 316 18.84 31.07 -30.17
C ASN A 316 20.33 31.14 -30.57
N VAL A 317 20.94 30.02 -30.96
CA VAL A 317 22.30 30.00 -31.52
C VAL A 317 22.26 29.34 -32.89
N ASP A 318 21.79 30.07 -33.90
CA ASP A 318 22.31 30.03 -35.28
C ASP A 318 21.44 30.91 -36.18
N SER A 319 21.75 32.21 -36.17
CA SER A 319 21.41 33.12 -37.26
C SER A 319 22.41 34.28 -37.28
N ARG A 320 23.67 33.99 -37.65
CA ARG A 320 24.62 34.99 -38.16
C ARG A 320 25.53 34.39 -39.21
#